data_AF-I9L4H2-F1
#
_entry.id   AF-I9L4H2-F1
#
_cell.length_a   1.000
_cell.length_b   1.000
_cell.length_c   1.000
_cell.angle_alpha   90.00
_cell.angle_beta   90.00
_cell.angle_gamma   90.00
#
_symmetry.space_group_name_H-M   'P 1'
#
loop_
_entity.id
_entity.type
_entity.pdbx_description
1 polymer ?
#
loop_
_entity_poly.entity_id
_entity_poly.type
_entity_poly.pdbx_seq_one_letter_code
_entity_poly.pdbx_strand_id
1 'polypeptide(L)'
;MDMARNGSDEAKADALEALGDAPLIKPASKWYWSVFNDLGSDRPPAFQGISRIPFTAIRAYADEYQVSGKMREALIQVTRNVDIAYCAMIAEKSLKSRPKTKP
;
A
#
# COMPACT_ATOMS: atom_id res chain seq x y z
N MET A 1 43.48 -7.10 15.23
CA MET A 1 43.13 -7.70 13.92
C MET A 1 41.64 -7.46 13.73
N ASP A 2 41.34 -6.32 13.11
CA ASP A 2 39.98 -5.84 12.83
C ASP A 2 39.37 -6.62 11.66
N MET A 3 38.30 -7.35 11.93
CA MET A 3 37.41 -7.92 10.91
C MET A 3 36.19 -7.01 10.79
N ALA A 4 36.39 -5.82 10.22
CA ALA A 4 35.32 -4.89 9.92
C ALA A 4 34.66 -5.23 8.56
N ARG A 5 33.33 -5.36 8.59
CA ARG A 5 32.36 -4.92 7.56
C ARG A 5 32.69 -5.27 6.09
N ASN A 6 32.18 -6.41 5.60
CA ASN A 6 32.09 -6.67 4.15
C ASN A 6 30.66 -6.89 3.62
N GLY A 7 29.63 -6.73 4.46
CA GLY A 7 28.22 -6.94 4.07
C GLY A 7 27.49 -5.70 3.57
N SER A 8 28.19 -4.60 3.24
CA SER A 8 27.53 -3.30 3.03
C SER A 8 27.66 -2.69 1.65
N ASP A 9 28.50 -3.20 0.75
CA ASP A 9 28.81 -2.47 -0.50
C ASP A 9 28.10 -3.03 -1.72
N GLU A 10 27.93 -4.35 -1.81
CA GLU A 10 27.11 -5.00 -2.84
C GLU A 10 25.62 -4.66 -2.66
N ALA A 11 25.10 -4.76 -1.43
CA ALA A 11 23.73 -4.37 -1.13
C ALA A 11 23.45 -2.86 -1.35
N LYS A 12 24.48 -2.01 -1.22
CA LYS A 12 24.36 -0.59 -1.56
C LYS A 12 24.36 -0.37 -3.07
N ALA A 13 25.18 -1.11 -3.82
CA ALA A 13 25.21 -1.04 -5.27
C ALA A 13 23.86 -1.46 -5.88
N ASP A 14 23.31 -2.58 -5.40
CA ASP A 14 21.97 -3.06 -5.79
C ASP A 14 20.88 -2.05 -5.42
N ALA A 15 20.97 -1.45 -4.23
CA ALA A 15 20.03 -0.41 -3.81
C ALA A 15 20.15 0.87 -4.66
N LEU A 16 21.35 1.24 -5.10
CA LEU A 16 21.58 2.41 -5.95
C LEU A 16 21.00 2.21 -7.35
N GLU A 17 21.20 1.02 -7.93
CA GLU A 17 20.64 0.62 -9.22
C GLU A 17 19.10 0.60 -9.14
N ALA A 18 18.54 -0.02 -8.10
CA ALA A 18 17.10 -0.05 -7.87
C ALA A 18 16.49 1.36 -7.64
N LEU A 19 17.25 2.30 -7.07
CA LEU A 19 16.84 3.71 -6.95
C LEU A 19 16.88 4.46 -8.28
N GLY A 20 17.79 4.10 -9.18
CA GLY A 20 17.88 4.65 -10.54
C GLY A 20 16.66 4.30 -11.39
N ASP A 21 16.14 3.08 -11.23
CA ASP A 21 14.95 2.59 -11.91
C ASP A 21 13.64 2.91 -11.17
N ALA A 22 13.73 3.57 -10.00
CA ALA A 22 12.55 3.86 -9.20
C ALA A 22 11.65 4.87 -9.93
N PRO A 23 10.34 4.58 -10.05
CA PRO A 23 9.41 5.51 -10.68
C PRO A 23 9.34 6.82 -9.88
N LEU A 24 9.38 7.95 -10.57
CA LEU A 24 9.20 9.26 -9.95
C LEU A 24 7.81 9.38 -9.32
N ILE A 25 7.77 9.36 -7.99
CA ILE A 25 6.53 9.54 -7.23
C ILE A 25 6.23 11.04 -7.14
N LYS A 26 5.12 11.47 -7.77
CA LYS A 26 4.63 12.84 -7.63
C LYS A 26 4.39 13.16 -6.14
N PRO A 27 4.71 14.37 -5.64
CA PRO A 27 4.53 14.71 -4.23
C PRO A 27 3.11 14.43 -3.70
N ALA A 28 2.09 14.69 -4.51
CA ALA A 28 0.69 14.41 -4.16
C ALA A 28 0.40 12.91 -3.93
N SER A 29 1.15 12.01 -4.58
CA SER A 29 0.99 10.56 -4.39
C SER A 29 1.34 10.11 -2.97
N LYS A 30 2.26 10.82 -2.28
CA LYS A 30 2.58 10.53 -0.87
C LYS A 30 1.38 10.79 0.04
N TRP A 31 0.63 11.85 -0.24
CA TRP A 31 -0.58 12.17 0.51
C TRP A 31 -1.67 11.11 0.28
N TYR A 32 -1.97 10.73 -0.96
CA TYR A 32 -2.93 9.64 -1.19
C TYR A 32 -2.50 8.31 -0.56
N TRP A 33 -1.19 8.04 -0.52
CA TRP A 33 -0.66 6.88 0.19
C TRP A 33 -0.89 6.97 1.70
N SER A 34 -0.69 8.12 2.33
CA SER A 34 -0.98 8.27 3.77
C SER A 34 -2.47 8.04 4.05
N VAL A 35 -3.36 8.64 3.26
CA VAL A 35 -4.82 8.45 3.42
C VAL A 35 -5.21 6.97 3.33
N PHE A 36 -4.64 6.22 2.41
CA PHE A 36 -4.88 4.78 2.31
C PHE A 36 -4.44 4.01 3.57
N ASN A 37 -3.31 4.39 4.18
CA ASN A 37 -2.82 3.77 5.40
C ASN A 37 -3.69 4.13 6.60
N ASP A 38 -4.09 5.40 6.74
CA ASP A 38 -4.92 5.89 7.83
C ASP A 38 -6.27 5.16 7.85
N LEU A 39 -6.92 5.08 6.69
CA LEU A 39 -8.18 4.36 6.47
C LEU A 39 -8.04 2.82 6.54
N GLY A 40 -6.82 2.30 6.67
CA GLY A 40 -6.59 0.88 6.84
C GLY A 40 -7.20 0.33 8.14
N SER A 41 -7.31 1.19 9.16
CA SER A 41 -7.90 0.85 10.46
C SER A 41 -9.43 0.76 10.43
N ASP A 42 -10.08 1.41 9.46
CA ASP A 42 -11.55 1.40 9.29
C ASP A 42 -12.08 0.15 8.58
N ARG A 43 -11.19 -0.80 8.26
CA ARG A 43 -11.57 -2.03 7.57
C ARG A 43 -12.38 -2.90 8.53
N PRO A 44 -13.60 -3.32 8.14
CA PRO A 44 -14.35 -4.27 8.94
C PRO A 44 -13.60 -5.61 9.06
N PRO A 45 -13.78 -6.33 10.17
CA PRO A 45 -13.18 -7.65 10.33
C PRO A 45 -13.68 -8.59 9.22
N ALA A 46 -12.76 -9.36 8.63
CA ALA A 46 -13.05 -10.36 7.61
C ALA A 46 -12.71 -11.77 8.13
N PHE A 47 -13.57 -12.75 7.84
CA PHE A 47 -13.37 -14.14 8.27
C PHE A 47 -12.14 -14.80 7.61
N GLN A 48 -11.82 -14.42 6.37
CA GLN A 48 -10.57 -14.78 5.70
C GLN A 48 -10.07 -13.60 4.86
N GLY A 49 -8.78 -13.29 4.96
CA GLY A 49 -8.15 -12.21 4.20
C GLY A 49 -8.43 -10.82 4.78
N ILE A 50 -8.58 -9.84 3.89
CA ILE A 50 -8.82 -8.44 4.26
C ILE A 50 -10.06 -7.91 3.55
N SER A 51 -10.88 -7.14 4.27
CA SER A 51 -12.05 -6.47 3.69
C SER A 51 -11.66 -5.20 2.93
N ARG A 52 -12.60 -4.69 2.14
CA ARG A 52 -12.49 -3.36 1.52
C ARG A 52 -12.56 -2.25 2.55
N ILE A 53 -11.92 -1.11 2.26
CA ILE A 53 -12.16 0.14 2.99
C ILE A 53 -13.60 0.60 2.68
N PRO A 54 -14.44 0.89 3.69
CA PRO A 54 -15.78 1.39 3.46
C PRO A 54 -15.79 2.71 2.69
N PHE A 55 -16.68 2.84 1.70
CA PHE A 55 -16.82 4.09 0.94
C PHE A 55 -17.19 5.29 1.83
N THR A 56 -17.95 5.02 2.90
CA THR A 56 -18.31 6.02 3.90
C THR A 56 -17.10 6.54 4.67
N ALA A 57 -16.12 5.69 5.00
CA ALA A 57 -14.89 6.11 5.67
C ALA A 57 -14.06 7.06 4.79
N ILE A 58 -13.94 6.75 3.49
CA ILE A 58 -13.26 7.63 2.53
C ILE A 58 -13.96 9.00 2.42
N ARG A 59 -15.30 9.02 2.43
CA ARG A 59 -16.07 10.26 2.41
C ARG A 59 -15.93 11.04 3.71
N ALA A 60 -16.00 10.37 4.85
CA ALA A 60 -15.80 10.98 6.17
C ALA A 60 -14.43 11.63 6.28
N TYR A 61 -13.38 10.94 5.83
CA TYR A 61 -12.03 11.50 5.73
C TYR A 61 -11.99 12.74 4.84
N ALA A 62 -12.60 12.70 3.65
CA ALA A 62 -12.66 13.86 2.79
C ALA A 62 -13.37 15.05 3.46
N ASP A 63 -14.44 14.79 4.21
CA ASP A 63 -15.21 15.82 4.89
C ASP A 63 -14.46 16.40 6.09
N GLU A 64 -13.79 15.56 6.89
CA GLU A 64 -12.95 15.95 8.04
C GLU A 64 -11.79 16.86 7.63
N TYR A 65 -11.11 16.53 6.52
CA TYR A 65 -9.99 17.31 5.99
C TYR A 65 -10.42 18.37 4.97
N GLN A 66 -11.73 18.65 4.85
CA GLN A 66 -12.29 19.67 3.97
C GLN A 66 -11.86 19.54 2.50
N VAL A 67 -11.62 18.31 2.04
CA VAL A 67 -11.22 17.99 0.67
C VAL A 67 -12.44 18.09 -0.24
N SER A 68 -12.38 18.95 -1.25
CA SER A 68 -13.52 19.25 -2.12
C SER A 68 -13.18 19.19 -3.63
N GLY A 69 -14.21 19.23 -4.47
CA GLY A 69 -14.10 19.28 -5.93
C GLY A 69 -13.26 18.15 -6.53
N LYS A 70 -12.41 18.50 -7.52
CA LYS A 70 -11.53 17.55 -8.23
C LYS A 70 -10.58 16.80 -7.30
N MET A 71 -10.15 17.41 -6.20
CA MET A 71 -9.27 16.76 -5.23
C MET A 71 -10.01 15.68 -4.45
N ARG A 72 -11.29 15.89 -4.13
CA ARG A 72 -12.15 14.88 -3.50
C ARG A 72 -12.38 13.70 -4.44
N GLU A 73 -12.68 13.98 -5.70
CA GLU A 73 -12.85 12.96 -6.73
C GLU A 73 -11.57 12.12 -6.88
N ALA A 74 -10.41 12.78 -6.94
CA ALA A 74 -9.12 12.12 -7.01
C ALA A 74 -8.83 11.27 -5.76
N LEU A 75 -9.07 11.80 -4.56
CA LEU A 75 -8.93 11.06 -3.30
C LEU A 75 -9.74 9.77 -3.32
N ILE A 76 -11.03 9.89 -3.63
CA ILE A 76 -11.93 8.73 -3.69
C ILE A 76 -11.44 7.72 -4.72
N GLN A 77 -11.10 8.17 -5.92
CA GLN A 77 -10.70 7.28 -7.02
C GLN A 77 -9.38 6.57 -6.72
N VAL A 78 -8.37 7.30 -6.25
CA VAL A 78 -7.04 6.75 -5.95
C VAL A 78 -7.14 5.77 -4.79
N THR A 79 -7.74 6.15 -3.66
CA THR A 79 -7.84 5.28 -2.49
C THR A 79 -8.59 3.99 -2.81
N ARG A 80 -9.68 4.06 -3.59
CA ARG A 80 -10.43 2.86 -4.01
C ARG A 80 -9.62 1.95 -4.91
N ASN A 81 -8.87 2.50 -5.87
CA ASN A 81 -8.05 1.72 -6.79
C ASN A 81 -6.87 1.05 -6.09
N VAL A 82 -6.19 1.78 -5.20
CA VAL A 82 -5.13 1.23 -4.35
C VAL A 82 -5.70 0.11 -3.47
N ASP A 83 -6.86 0.32 -2.87
CA ASP A 83 -7.52 -0.70 -2.06
C ASP A 83 -7.96 -1.94 -2.86
N ILE A 84 -8.41 -1.78 -4.12
CA ILE A 84 -8.68 -2.91 -5.02
C ILE A 84 -7.40 -3.73 -5.22
N ALA A 85 -6.32 -3.06 -5.63
CA ALA A 85 -5.06 -3.72 -5.92
C ALA A 85 -4.47 -4.40 -4.68
N TYR A 86 -4.54 -3.76 -3.52
CA TYR A 86 -4.06 -4.30 -2.26
C TYR A 86 -4.83 -5.56 -1.85
N CYS A 87 -6.16 -5.54 -1.90
CA CYS A 87 -6.96 -6.71 -1.57
C CYS A 87 -6.66 -7.89 -2.52
N ALA A 88 -6.49 -7.62 -3.82
CA ALA A 88 -6.12 -8.65 -4.80
C ALA A 88 -4.73 -9.26 -4.50
N MET A 89 -3.74 -8.42 -4.16
CA MET A 89 -2.40 -8.86 -3.78
C MET A 89 -2.42 -9.74 -2.53
N ILE A 90 -3.18 -9.36 -1.50
CA ILE A 90 -3.31 -10.15 -0.26
C ILE A 90 -4.01 -11.49 -0.56
N ALA A 91 -5.07 -11.48 -1.37
CA ALA A 91 -5.74 -12.70 -1.80
C ALA A 91 -4.78 -13.65 -2.53
N GLU A 92 -3.97 -13.14 -3.46
CA GLU A 92 -2.97 -13.93 -4.19
C GLU A 92 -1.91 -14.52 -3.24
N LYS A 93 -1.40 -13.73 -2.29
CA LYS A 93 -0.44 -14.21 -1.27
C LYS A 93 -1.04 -15.32 -0.40
N SER A 94 -2.31 -15.22 -0.05
CA SER A 94 -3.01 -16.26 0.73
C SER A 94 -3.15 -17.59 -0.05
N LEU A 95 -3.33 -17.51 -1.38
CA LEU A 95 -3.40 -18.69 -2.24
C LEU A 95 -2.05 -19.38 -2.39
N LYS A 96 -0.96 -18.61 -2.58
CA LYS A 96 0.39 -19.14 -2.74
C LYS A 96 0.95 -19.81 -1.48
N SER A 97 0.54 -19.36 -0.30
CA SER A 97 1.00 -19.87 0.99
C SER A 97 0.21 -21.09 1.50
N ARG A 98 -0.87 -21.48 0.81
CA ARG A 98 -1.71 -22.61 1.23
C ARG A 98 -0.98 -23.93 0.94
N PRO A 99 -0.67 -24.77 1.95
CA PRO A 99 0.04 -26.03 1.72
C PRO A 99 -0.81 -26.94 0.83
N LYS A 100 -0.19 -27.52 -0.19
CA LYS A 100 -0.85 -28.51 -1.06
C LYS A 100 -1.16 -29.74 -0.23
N THR A 101 -2.40 -29.89 0.22
CA THR A 101 -2.90 -31.15 0.78
C THR A 101 -2.88 -32.19 -0.34
N LYS A 102 -1.97 -33.16 -0.25
CA LYS A 102 -2.02 -34.38 -1.06
C LYS A 102 -3.27 -35.18 -0.64
N PRO A 103 -4.04 -35.74 -1.58
CA PRO A 103 -5.20 -36.59 -1.27
C PRO A 103 -4.80 -37.85 -0.50
#